data_AF-A0AA45L8N7-F1
#
_entry.id   AF-A0AA45L8N7-F1
#
_cell.length_a   1.000
_cell.length_b   1.000
_cell.length_c   1.000
_cell.angle_alpha   90.00
_cell.angle_beta   90.00
_cell.angle_gamma   90.00
#
_symmetry.space_group_name_H-M   'P 1'
#
loop_
_entity.id
_entity.type
_entity.pdbx_description
1 polymer ?
#
loop_
_entity_poly.entity_id
_entity_poly.type
_entity_poly.pdbx_seq_one_letter_code
_entity_poly.pdbx_strand_id
1 'polypeptide(L)'
;MTTVSGEAAVFLDVLGHRQGDSRILEAITLVGPAMEVEELDFDGERSVYFIFKPAGTDLLFEDDVLVSAMVRTQPDAQDPSYGLYPRPEALVAGLPAVAARHEVSALLGAPERSGPAFDRYRANGRYLHFEFDPDDRVARISALLEAV
;
A
#
# COMPACT_ATOMS: atom_id res chain seq x y z
N MET A 1 19.87 -0.11 2.00
CA MET A 1 18.49 -0.04 1.50
C MET A 1 17.90 -1.42 1.63
N THR A 2 16.73 -1.54 2.24
CA THR A 2 16.08 -2.83 2.42
C THR A 2 15.46 -3.27 1.10
N THR A 3 15.54 -4.56 0.79
CA THR A 3 14.85 -5.14 -0.37
C THR A 3 13.70 -5.99 0.15
N VAL A 4 12.51 -5.77 -0.40
CA VAL A 4 11.32 -6.56 -0.13
C VAL A 4 10.92 -7.35 -1.37
N SER A 5 10.41 -8.55 -1.15
CA SER A 5 9.82 -9.40 -2.19
C SER A 5 8.38 -9.75 -1.81
N GLY A 6 7.61 -10.25 -2.78
CA GLY A 6 6.17 -10.45 -2.63
C GLY A 6 5.39 -9.40 -3.44
N GLU A 7 4.09 -9.34 -3.23
CA GLU A 7 3.19 -8.48 -3.99
C GLU A 7 3.39 -6.99 -3.70
N ALA A 8 3.91 -6.63 -2.52
CA ALA A 8 4.37 -5.26 -2.23
C ALA A 8 5.49 -4.80 -3.17
N ALA A 9 6.33 -5.72 -3.68
CA ALA A 9 7.35 -5.36 -4.65
C ALA A 9 6.74 -4.95 -6.00
N VAL A 10 5.63 -5.57 -6.40
CA VAL A 10 4.88 -5.17 -7.60
C VAL A 10 4.31 -3.77 -7.41
N PHE A 11 3.69 -3.50 -6.27
CA PHE A 11 3.18 -2.17 -5.95
C PHE A 11 4.28 -1.11 -5.95
N LEU A 12 5.46 -1.40 -5.39
CA LEU A 12 6.60 -0.46 -5.39
C LEU A 12 7.16 -0.21 -6.81
N ASP A 13 7.17 -1.22 -7.67
CA ASP A 13 7.74 -1.14 -9.03
C ASP A 13 6.87 -0.26 -9.96
N VAL A 14 5.55 -0.30 -9.81
CA VAL A 14 4.63 0.46 -10.67
C VAL A 14 4.53 1.96 -10.32
N LEU A 15 5.04 2.38 -9.15
CA LEU A 15 4.99 3.77 -8.71
C LEU A 15 5.79 4.68 -9.66
N GLY A 16 5.21 5.83 -9.97
CA GLY A 16 5.78 6.83 -10.87
C GLY A 16 5.39 6.64 -12.33
N HIS A 17 4.62 5.60 -12.66
CA HIS A 17 4.02 5.45 -13.99
C HIS A 17 2.73 6.25 -14.13
N ARG A 18 2.46 6.70 -15.35
CA ARG A 18 1.27 7.48 -15.66
C ARG A 18 0.07 6.57 -15.91
N GLN A 19 -1.14 7.08 -15.63
CA GLN A 19 -2.38 6.41 -15.96
C GLN A 19 -2.40 5.97 -17.44
N GLY A 20 -2.79 4.72 -17.68
CA GLY A 20 -2.75 4.09 -19.00
C GLY A 20 -1.46 3.34 -19.33
N ASP A 21 -0.42 3.43 -18.50
CA ASP A 21 0.76 2.57 -18.62
C ASP A 21 0.42 1.11 -18.32
N SER A 22 0.79 0.20 -19.22
CA SER A 22 0.46 -1.22 -19.09
C SER A 22 1.08 -1.88 -17.87
N ARG A 23 2.15 -1.32 -17.29
CA ARG A 23 2.77 -1.85 -16.06
C ARG A 23 1.83 -1.77 -14.86
N ILE A 24 0.95 -0.78 -14.82
CA ILE A 24 -0.06 -0.64 -13.75
C ILE A 24 -1.06 -1.81 -13.79
N LEU A 25 -1.26 -2.45 -14.94
CA LEU A 25 -2.13 -3.63 -15.05
C LEU A 25 -1.61 -4.80 -14.21
N GLU A 26 -0.30 -4.87 -13.93
CA GLU A 26 0.27 -5.90 -13.06
C GLU A 26 -0.27 -5.75 -11.63
N ALA A 27 -0.32 -4.53 -11.10
CA ALA A 27 -0.93 -4.24 -9.80
C ALA A 27 -2.43 -4.49 -9.78
N ILE A 28 -3.16 -4.08 -10.83
CA ILE A 28 -4.61 -4.31 -10.96
C ILE A 28 -4.94 -5.81 -11.00
N THR A 29 -4.09 -6.61 -11.64
CA THR A 29 -4.28 -8.08 -11.72
C THR A 29 -4.23 -8.75 -10.35
N LEU A 30 -3.51 -8.17 -9.38
CA LEU A 30 -3.45 -8.70 -8.01
C LEU A 30 -4.76 -8.51 -7.23
N VAL A 31 -5.47 -7.42 -7.48
CA VAL A 31 -6.67 -7.00 -6.72
C VAL A 31 -7.98 -7.32 -7.44
N GLY A 32 -7.92 -7.63 -8.74
CA GLY A 32 -9.06 -8.05 -9.54
C GLY A 32 -9.84 -6.88 -10.16
N PRO A 33 -10.92 -7.19 -10.90
CA PRO A 33 -11.54 -6.24 -11.82
C PRO A 33 -12.58 -5.30 -11.20
N ALA A 34 -12.95 -5.50 -9.94
CA ALA A 34 -14.01 -4.73 -9.28
C ALA A 34 -13.49 -3.35 -8.83
N MET A 35 -13.36 -2.45 -9.80
CA MET A 35 -12.79 -1.11 -9.64
C MET A 35 -13.88 -0.04 -9.72
N GLU A 36 -13.82 0.89 -8.78
CA GLU A 36 -14.50 2.19 -8.85
C GLU A 36 -13.45 3.29 -9.07
N VAL A 37 -13.85 4.40 -9.70
CA VAL A 37 -12.96 5.55 -9.91
C VAL A 37 -13.57 6.75 -9.22
N GLU A 38 -12.78 7.41 -8.39
CA GLU A 38 -13.15 8.66 -7.73
C GLU A 38 -12.13 9.74 -8.11
N GLU A 39 -12.61 10.92 -8.49
CA GLU A 39 -11.77 12.07 -8.81
C GLU A 39 -12.01 13.17 -7.79
N LEU A 40 -10.93 13.68 -7.21
CA LEU A 40 -10.93 14.77 -6.25
C LEU A 40 -10.05 15.89 -6.80
N ASP A 41 -10.58 17.11 -6.80
CA ASP A 41 -9.85 18.32 -7.14
C ASP A 41 -9.83 19.20 -5.89
N PHE A 42 -8.64 19.42 -5.35
CA PHE A 42 -8.44 20.27 -4.18
C PHE A 42 -7.28 21.22 -4.43
N ASP A 43 -7.54 22.53 -4.32
CA ASP A 43 -6.56 23.61 -4.57
C ASP A 43 -5.87 23.53 -5.94
N GLY A 44 -6.55 22.95 -6.95
CA GLY A 44 -6.01 22.77 -8.31
C GLY A 44 -5.12 21.54 -8.48
N GLU A 45 -4.94 20.73 -7.44
CA GLU A 45 -4.29 19.42 -7.51
C GLU A 45 -5.35 18.34 -7.77
N ARG A 46 -5.20 17.64 -8.90
CA ARG A 46 -6.10 16.56 -9.28
C ARG A 46 -5.58 15.24 -8.73
N SER A 47 -6.38 14.65 -7.84
CA SER A 47 -6.21 13.29 -7.35
C SER A 47 -7.23 12.35 -8.00
N VAL A 48 -6.79 11.20 -8.48
CA VAL A 48 -7.67 10.12 -8.97
C VAL A 48 -7.41 8.87 -8.15
N TYR A 49 -8.46 8.28 -7.59
CA TYR A 49 -8.41 7.02 -6.88
C TYR A 49 -9.01 5.93 -7.75
N PHE A 50 -8.25 4.85 -7.97
CA PHE A 50 -8.83 3.58 -8.37
C PHE A 50 -9.07 2.76 -7.11
N ILE A 51 -10.34 2.53 -6.79
CA ILE A 51 -10.79 1.96 -5.54
C ILE A 51 -11.25 0.52 -5.80
N PHE A 52 -10.61 -0.43 -5.11
CA PHE A 52 -10.92 -1.86 -5.18
C PHE A 52 -11.44 -2.33 -3.83
N LYS A 53 -12.61 -1.81 -3.40
CA LYS A 53 -13.18 -2.08 -2.07
C LYS A 53 -13.19 -3.57 -1.70
N PRO A 54 -13.66 -4.51 -2.57
CA PRO A 54 -13.68 -5.93 -2.21
C PRO A 54 -12.30 -6.53 -1.91
N ALA A 55 -11.24 -5.95 -2.50
CA ALA A 55 -9.85 -6.37 -2.35
C ALA A 55 -9.06 -5.49 -1.37
N GLY A 56 -9.73 -4.61 -0.62
CA GLY A 56 -9.06 -3.78 0.39
C GLY A 56 -7.98 -2.86 -0.16
N THR A 57 -8.05 -2.44 -1.44
CA THR A 57 -6.92 -1.76 -2.09
C THR A 57 -7.34 -0.48 -2.80
N ASP A 58 -6.54 0.57 -2.66
CA ASP A 58 -6.64 1.80 -3.43
C ASP A 58 -5.34 2.10 -4.16
N LEU A 59 -5.44 2.62 -5.38
CA LEU A 59 -4.34 3.21 -6.12
C LEU A 59 -4.61 4.71 -6.28
N LEU A 60 -3.70 5.54 -5.77
CA LEU A 60 -3.80 7.00 -5.83
C LEU A 60 -2.88 7.55 -6.91
N PHE A 61 -3.48 8.33 -7.80
CA PHE A 61 -2.80 9.09 -8.82
C PHE A 61 -2.86 10.58 -8.51
N GLU A 62 -1.73 11.26 -8.62
CA GLU A 62 -1.62 12.72 -8.58
C GLU A 62 -1.04 13.19 -9.92
N ASP A 63 -1.69 14.15 -10.59
CA ASP A 63 -1.30 14.60 -11.94
C ASP A 63 -1.12 13.45 -12.96
N ASP A 64 -2.02 12.48 -12.87
CA ASP A 64 -2.04 11.19 -13.56
C ASP A 64 -0.87 10.24 -13.25
N VAL A 65 -0.01 10.53 -12.27
CA VAL A 65 1.12 9.69 -11.85
C VAL A 65 0.70 8.84 -10.66
N LEU A 66 0.92 7.52 -10.71
CA LEU A 66 0.66 6.63 -9.58
C LEU A 66 1.66 6.94 -8.45
N VAL A 67 1.18 7.51 -7.35
CA VAL A 67 2.01 7.93 -6.21
C VAL A 67 1.88 7.01 -5.00
N SER A 68 0.75 6.29 -4.88
CA SER A 68 0.51 5.41 -3.73
C SER A 68 -0.34 4.20 -4.09
N ALA A 69 -0.03 3.06 -3.46
CA ALA A 69 -0.88 1.88 -3.42
C ALA A 69 -1.09 1.49 -1.96
N MET A 70 -2.35 1.45 -1.51
CA MET A 70 -2.72 1.25 -0.11
C MET A 70 -3.54 -0.02 0.03
N VAL A 71 -3.05 -0.98 0.82
CA VAL A 71 -3.70 -2.29 1.02
C VAL A 71 -4.07 -2.51 2.48
N ARG A 72 -5.31 -2.94 2.74
CA ARG A 72 -5.80 -3.29 4.08
C ARG A 72 -5.58 -4.77 4.37
N THR A 73 -4.91 -5.08 5.47
CA THR A 73 -4.71 -6.44 5.98
C THR A 73 -5.69 -6.79 7.10
N GLN A 74 -6.40 -5.79 7.63
CA GLN A 74 -7.43 -5.91 8.65
C GLN A 74 -8.66 -5.05 8.32
N PRO A 75 -9.82 -5.30 8.95
CA PRO A 75 -11.01 -4.47 8.74
C PRO A 75 -10.71 -2.98 8.99
N ASP A 76 -11.10 -2.15 8.04
CA ASP A 76 -10.89 -0.71 8.13
C ASP A 76 -11.91 -0.09 9.11
N ALA A 77 -11.40 0.51 10.18
CA ALA A 77 -12.23 1.09 11.24
C ALA A 77 -12.92 2.40 10.80
N GLN A 78 -12.42 3.06 9.76
CA GLN A 78 -12.97 4.31 9.24
C GLN A 78 -13.99 4.05 8.14
N ASP A 79 -13.76 3.03 7.29
CA ASP A 79 -14.70 2.60 6.27
C ASP A 79 -14.88 1.06 6.28
N PRO A 80 -15.87 0.52 7.01
CA PRO A 80 -16.10 -0.92 7.10
C PRO A 80 -16.59 -1.56 5.79
N SER A 81 -16.79 -0.79 4.72
CA SER A 81 -17.15 -1.34 3.40
C SER A 81 -15.98 -1.94 2.64
N TYR A 82 -14.74 -1.69 3.08
CA TYR A 82 -13.56 -2.36 2.53
C TYR A 82 -13.48 -3.83 2.97
N GLY A 83 -13.20 -4.69 2.00
CA GLY A 83 -12.71 -6.04 2.24
C GLY A 83 -11.23 -6.03 2.64
N LEU A 84 -10.68 -7.24 2.80
CA LEU A 84 -9.26 -7.44 3.06
C LEU A 84 -8.52 -7.70 1.75
N TYR A 85 -7.24 -7.40 1.74
CA TYR A 85 -6.36 -7.81 0.67
C TYR A 85 -6.46 -9.33 0.45
N PRO A 86 -6.62 -9.84 -0.79
CA PRO A 86 -6.95 -11.26 -1.02
C PRO A 86 -5.89 -12.26 -0.54
N ARG A 87 -4.62 -11.84 -0.48
CA ARG A 87 -3.47 -12.70 -0.14
C ARG A 87 -2.51 -11.95 0.80
N PRO A 88 -2.91 -11.67 2.05
CA PRO A 88 -2.13 -10.81 2.93
C PRO A 88 -0.74 -11.38 3.25
N GLU A 89 -0.57 -12.70 3.38
CA GLU A 89 0.74 -13.33 3.55
C GLU A 89 1.66 -13.24 2.30
N ALA A 90 1.12 -12.88 1.13
CA ALA A 90 1.90 -12.71 -0.09
C ALA A 90 2.42 -11.28 -0.28
N LEU A 91 1.95 -10.31 0.51
CA LEU A 91 2.34 -8.90 0.39
C LEU A 91 3.84 -8.71 0.62
N VAL A 92 4.35 -9.19 1.75
CA VAL A 92 5.78 -9.12 2.08
C VAL A 92 6.25 -10.52 2.45
N ALA A 93 7.09 -11.11 1.60
CA ALA A 93 7.60 -12.45 1.83
C ALA A 93 8.32 -12.52 3.19
N GLY A 94 7.91 -13.48 4.02
CA GLY A 94 8.46 -13.67 5.37
C GLY A 94 7.68 -12.99 6.48
N LEU A 95 6.67 -12.16 6.18
CA LEU A 95 5.70 -11.69 7.17
C LEU A 95 4.44 -12.56 7.15
N PRO A 96 3.86 -12.86 8.32
CA PRO A 96 2.51 -13.43 8.38
C PRO A 96 1.47 -12.39 7.93
N ALA A 97 0.27 -12.86 7.58
CA ALA A 97 -0.86 -12.04 7.12
C ALA A 97 -1.17 -10.84 8.04
N VAL A 98 -1.03 -11.04 9.36
CA VAL A 98 -1.29 -10.04 10.39
C VAL A 98 -0.05 -9.93 11.29
N ALA A 99 1.04 -9.46 10.70
CA ALA A 99 2.32 -9.28 11.38
C ALA A 99 2.21 -8.27 12.53
N ALA A 100 2.88 -8.57 13.65
CA ALA A 100 3.14 -7.58 14.68
C ALA A 100 4.26 -6.64 14.25
N ARG A 101 4.25 -5.41 14.79
CA ARG A 101 5.29 -4.40 14.57
C ARG A 101 6.72 -4.90 14.81
N HIS A 102 6.91 -5.74 15.83
CA HIS A 102 8.23 -6.34 16.10
C HIS A 102 8.66 -7.37 15.04
N GLU A 103 7.72 -8.05 14.38
CA GLU A 103 8.01 -8.99 13.27
C GLU A 103 8.43 -8.21 12.01
N VAL A 104 7.79 -7.06 11.75
CA VAL A 104 8.15 -6.14 10.66
C VAL A 104 9.58 -5.64 10.84
N SER A 105 9.93 -5.14 12.02
CA SER A 105 11.27 -4.63 12.31
C SER A 105 12.33 -5.74 12.37
N ALA A 106 11.98 -6.95 12.82
CA ALA A 106 12.87 -8.10 12.76
C ALA A 106 13.23 -8.49 11.32
N LEU A 107 12.28 -8.35 10.37
CA LEU A 107 12.51 -8.64 8.96
C LEU A 107 13.21 -7.49 8.22
N LEU A 108 12.74 -6.26 8.40
CA LEU A 108 13.15 -5.11 7.57
C LEU A 108 14.28 -4.27 8.19
N GLY A 109 14.62 -4.51 9.45
CA GLY A 109 15.58 -3.75 10.23
C GLY A 109 14.95 -2.52 10.89
N ALA A 110 15.77 -1.49 11.12
CA ALA A 110 15.29 -0.24 11.71
C ALA A 110 14.51 0.58 10.65
N PRO A 111 13.33 1.11 11.00
CA PRO A 111 12.59 2.02 10.12
C PRO A 111 13.36 3.34 9.91
N GLU A 112 13.13 3.97 8.76
CA GLU A 112 13.59 5.34 8.50
C GLU A 112 12.88 6.34 9.42
N ARG A 113 11.57 6.14 9.60
CA ARG A 113 10.72 6.99 10.43
C ARG A 113 9.72 6.11 11.17
N SER A 114 9.52 6.41 12.44
CA SER A 114 8.49 5.80 13.27
C SER A 114 7.61 6.86 13.89
N GLY A 115 6.33 6.54 14.03
CA GLY A 115 5.38 7.28 14.86
C GLY A 115 4.69 6.36 15.87
N PRO A 116 3.69 6.87 16.61
CA PRO A 116 2.97 6.08 17.59
C PRO A 116 2.35 4.80 17.02
N ALA A 117 1.71 4.90 15.85
CA ALA A 117 0.99 3.80 15.20
C ALA A 117 1.49 3.50 13.78
N PHE A 118 2.72 3.90 13.42
CA PHE A 118 3.27 3.61 12.11
C PHE A 118 4.80 3.45 12.11
N ASP A 119 5.28 2.73 11.11
CA ASP A 119 6.70 2.65 10.72
C ASP A 119 6.85 2.81 9.21
N ARG A 120 7.86 3.55 8.77
CA ARG A 120 8.22 3.70 7.35
C ARG A 120 9.63 3.21 7.07
N TYR A 121 9.78 2.47 5.99
CA TYR A 121 11.04 1.90 5.53
C TYR A 121 11.35 2.38 4.11
N ARG A 122 12.65 2.55 3.81
CA ARG A 122 13.12 2.63 2.41
C ARG A 122 13.24 1.23 1.85
N ALA A 123 12.40 0.90 0.87
CA ALA A 123 12.31 -0.42 0.27
C ALA A 123 12.29 -0.32 -1.25
N ASN A 124 13.11 -1.12 -1.94
CA ASN A 124 13.16 -1.21 -3.41
C ASN A 124 13.27 0.13 -4.15
N GLY A 125 13.93 1.13 -3.55
CA GLY A 125 14.13 2.47 -4.14
C GLY A 125 12.96 3.43 -3.91
N ARG A 126 11.95 3.00 -3.16
CA ARG A 126 10.72 3.74 -2.80
C ARG A 126 10.52 3.66 -1.28
N TYR A 127 9.29 3.85 -0.81
CA TYR A 127 8.93 3.74 0.60
C TYR A 127 7.82 2.72 0.81
N LEU A 128 7.96 1.97 1.91
CA LEU A 128 6.92 1.08 2.42
C LEU A 128 6.52 1.57 3.80
N HIS A 129 5.25 1.94 3.95
CA HIS A 129 4.66 2.46 5.18
C HIS A 129 3.74 1.39 5.77
N PHE A 130 3.91 1.10 7.05
CA PHE A 130 3.08 0.17 7.81
C PHE A 130 2.32 0.96 8.85
N GLU A 131 1.01 0.82 8.87
CA GLU A 131 0.15 1.32 9.93
C GLU A 131 -0.34 0.17 10.78
N PHE A 132 -0.34 0.40 12.09
CA PHE A 132 -0.67 -0.59 13.09
C PHE A 132 -2.00 -0.27 13.76
N ASP A 133 -2.75 -1.31 14.09
CA ASP A 133 -3.92 -1.21 14.95
C ASP A 133 -3.51 -0.99 16.44
N PRO A 134 -4.48 -0.84 17.37
CA PRO A 134 -4.19 -0.70 18.79
C PRO A 134 -3.46 -1.89 19.45
N ASP A 135 -3.44 -3.05 18.81
CA ASP A 135 -2.77 -4.27 19.26
C ASP A 135 -1.39 -4.46 18.60
N ASP A 136 -0.85 -3.40 17.98
CA ASP A 136 0.44 -3.35 17.27
C ASP A 136 0.52 -4.35 16.10
N ARG A 137 -0.63 -4.68 15.49
CA ARG A 137 -0.71 -5.53 14.30
C ARG A 137 -0.86 -4.69 13.04
N VAL A 138 -0.21 -5.11 11.96
CA VAL A 138 -0.32 -4.43 10.67
C VAL A 138 -1.79 -4.43 10.25
N ALA A 139 -2.32 -3.23 10.06
CA ALA A 139 -3.69 -2.97 9.61
C ALA A 139 -3.73 -2.51 8.15
N ARG A 140 -2.73 -1.71 7.77
CA ARG A 140 -2.57 -1.20 6.41
C ARG A 140 -1.10 -1.15 6.01
N ILE A 141 -0.81 -1.48 4.75
CA ILE A 141 0.49 -1.29 4.13
C ILE A 141 0.32 -0.32 2.96
N SER A 142 1.21 0.64 2.83
CA SER A 142 1.22 1.57 1.70
C SER A 142 2.58 1.59 1.02
N ALA A 143 2.61 1.32 -0.28
CA ALA A 143 3.75 1.60 -1.14
C ALA A 143 3.65 3.05 -1.61
N LEU A 144 4.71 3.84 -1.43
CA LEU A 144 4.69 5.28 -1.67
C LEU A 144 5.85 5.72 -2.55
N LEU A 145 5.56 6.59 -3.52
CA LEU A 145 6.53 7.13 -4.46
C LEU A 145 7.54 8.03 -3.73
N GLU A 146 7.02 8.88 -2.85
CA GLU A 146 7.76 9.81 -2.02
C GLU A 146 7.44 9.61 -0.53
N ALA A 147 8.24 10.25 0.34
CA ALA A 147 8.03 10.19 1.77
C ALA A 147 6.94 11.20 2.20
N VAL A 148 5.86 10.70 2.80
CA VAL A 148 4.79 11.51 3.42
C VAL A 148 4.97 11.76 4.92
#